data_AF-A0A0S8BDH5-F1
#
_entry.id   AF-A0A0S8BDH5-F1
#
_cell.length_a   1.000
_cell.length_b   1.000
_cell.length_c   1.000
_cell.angle_alpha   90.00
_cell.angle_beta   90.00
_cell.angle_gamma   90.00
#
_symmetry.space_group_name_H-M   'P 1'
#
loop_
_entity.id
_entity.type
_entity.pdbx_description
1 polymer ?
#
loop_
_entity_poly.entity_id
_entity_poly.type
_entity_poly.pdbx_seq_one_letter_code
_entity_poly.pdbx_strand_id
1 'polypeptide(L)'
;MDRSVTFLELFYDLVYVVLVAQLAHALAENVTWEGVARYAFLFIIVWWVYFDFVSHRKPLATMSKVSQWFYLHLPMTAGIAAAGAAVFNVVEHSGELLEAGVRWLLVGSVSLVLVCVALLMQSIQLPEEHYQLYRRGGLVTIGSALLILLLGFFNLSIIPILIILALLMLVPVLYGIIVWIQVLGAEEIPIH
;
A
#
# COMPACT_ATOMS: atom_id res chain seq x y z
N MET A 1 -29.81 0.91 -8.92
CA MET A 1 -29.22 -0.14 -9.78
C MET A 1 -28.56 -1.12 -8.82
N ASP A 2 -29.29 -2.15 -8.41
CA ASP A 2 -28.81 -3.12 -7.41
C ASP A 2 -27.77 -4.04 -8.05
N ARG A 3 -26.56 -4.02 -7.49
CA ARG A 3 -25.43 -4.84 -7.93
C ARG A 3 -25.49 -6.17 -7.18
N SER A 4 -25.96 -7.24 -7.84
CA SER A 4 -25.84 -8.60 -7.30
C SER A 4 -24.40 -9.10 -7.53
N VAL A 5 -23.62 -9.21 -6.45
CA VAL A 5 -22.30 -9.87 -6.47
C VAL A 5 -22.50 -11.35 -6.83
N THR A 6 -21.74 -11.86 -7.79
CA THR A 6 -21.89 -13.27 -8.22
C THR A 6 -21.04 -14.22 -7.37
N PHE A 7 -21.46 -15.48 -7.21
CA PHE A 7 -20.69 -16.50 -6.47
C PHE A 7 -19.27 -16.68 -7.01
N LEU A 8 -19.11 -16.57 -8.34
CA LEU A 8 -17.82 -16.69 -9.02
C LEU A 8 -16.88 -15.52 -8.67
N GLU A 9 -17.39 -14.29 -8.57
CA GLU A 9 -16.60 -13.12 -8.14
C GLU A 9 -16.07 -13.31 -6.70
N LEU A 10 -16.91 -13.80 -5.78
CA LEU A 10 -16.51 -14.10 -4.40
C LEU A 10 -15.46 -15.22 -4.33
N PHE A 11 -15.62 -16.27 -5.13
CA PHE A 11 -14.65 -17.36 -5.20
C PHE A 11 -13.29 -16.87 -5.69
N TYR A 12 -13.24 -16.06 -6.75
CA TYR A 12 -11.98 -15.50 -7.25
C TYR A 12 -11.30 -14.53 -6.29
N ASP A 13 -12.07 -13.70 -5.59
CA ASP A 13 -11.53 -12.78 -4.57
C ASP A 13 -10.87 -13.55 -3.42
N LEU A 14 -11.51 -14.62 -2.94
CA LEU A 14 -10.93 -15.49 -1.92
C LEU A 14 -9.63 -16.17 -2.40
N VAL A 15 -9.62 -16.73 -3.61
CA VAL A 15 -8.43 -17.37 -4.18
C VAL A 15 -7.30 -16.35 -4.32
N TYR A 16 -7.59 -15.14 -4.77
CA TYR A 16 -6.60 -14.06 -4.87
C TYR A 16 -5.96 -13.74 -3.51
N VAL A 17 -6.78 -13.54 -2.47
CA VAL A 17 -6.28 -13.28 -1.10
C VAL A 17 -5.39 -14.40 -0.60
N VAL A 18 -5.81 -15.66 -0.81
CA VAL A 18 -5.03 -16.84 -0.40
C VAL A 18 -3.70 -16.92 -1.14
N LEU A 19 -3.68 -16.67 -2.46
CA LEU A 19 -2.46 -16.69 -3.25
C LEU A 19 -1.47 -15.61 -2.80
N VAL A 20 -1.96 -14.38 -2.59
CA VAL A 20 -1.13 -13.28 -2.10
C VAL A 20 -0.57 -13.60 -0.70
N ALA A 21 -1.39 -14.16 0.19
CA ALA A 21 -0.94 -14.57 1.53
C ALA A 21 0.12 -15.67 1.47
N GLN A 22 -0.05 -16.68 0.61
CA GLN A 22 0.96 -17.74 0.45
C GLN A 22 2.27 -17.23 -0.13
N LEU A 23 2.21 -16.35 -1.14
CA LEU A 23 3.38 -15.72 -1.70
C LEU A 23 4.12 -14.86 -0.66
N ALA A 24 3.38 -14.11 0.16
CA ALA A 24 3.96 -13.35 1.27
C ALA A 24 4.62 -14.27 2.30
N HIS A 25 3.96 -15.37 2.66
CA HIS A 25 4.51 -16.33 3.61
C HIS A 25 5.80 -16.98 3.08
N ALA A 26 5.81 -17.42 1.82
CA ALA A 26 7.00 -17.96 1.17
C ALA A 26 8.15 -16.95 1.10
N LEU A 27 7.85 -15.66 0.92
CA LEU A 27 8.85 -14.59 0.98
C LEU A 27 9.38 -14.38 2.41
N ALA A 28 8.52 -14.55 3.42
CA ALA A 28 8.89 -14.38 4.84
C ALA A 28 9.86 -15.45 5.33
N GLU A 29 9.80 -16.67 4.80
CA GLU A 29 10.73 -17.75 5.16
C GLU A 29 12.18 -17.41 4.78
N ASN A 30 12.41 -16.75 3.64
CA ASN A 30 13.75 -16.44 3.13
C ASN A 30 13.78 -15.08 2.42
N VAL A 31 14.00 -14.01 3.18
CA VAL A 31 14.04 -12.65 2.63
C VAL A 31 15.37 -12.37 1.91
N THR A 32 15.41 -12.76 0.64
CA THR A 32 16.54 -12.51 -0.27
C THR A 32 16.08 -11.73 -1.49
N TRP A 33 17.01 -11.10 -2.22
CA TRP A 33 16.69 -10.44 -3.50
C TRP A 33 16.05 -11.41 -4.51
N GLU A 34 16.46 -12.66 -4.50
CA GLU A 34 15.86 -13.71 -5.31
C GLU A 34 14.42 -14.02 -4.86
N GLY A 35 14.19 -14.17 -3.55
CA GLY A 35 12.84 -14.36 -2.99
C GLY A 35 11.91 -13.21 -3.37
N VAL A 36 12.38 -11.97 -3.27
CA VAL A 36 11.63 -10.77 -3.68
C VAL A 36 11.31 -10.78 -5.17
N ALA A 37 12.29 -11.13 -6.02
CA ALA A 37 12.08 -11.20 -7.47
C ALA A 37 11.07 -12.31 -7.84
N ARG A 38 11.16 -13.48 -7.20
CA ARG A 38 10.22 -14.60 -7.38
C ARG A 38 8.80 -14.21 -6.94
N TYR A 39 8.68 -13.58 -5.77
CA TYR A 39 7.42 -13.04 -5.27
C TYR A 39 6.80 -12.06 -6.27
N ALA A 40 7.57 -11.05 -6.71
CA ALA A 40 7.10 -10.03 -7.64
C ALA A 40 6.65 -10.65 -8.97
N PHE A 41 7.42 -11.59 -9.51
CA PHE A 41 7.08 -12.30 -10.74
C PHE A 41 5.76 -13.06 -10.62
N LEU A 42 5.60 -13.87 -9.58
CA LEU A 42 4.38 -14.65 -9.35
C LEU A 42 3.19 -13.74 -9.05
N PHE A 43 3.38 -12.68 -8.28
CA PHE A 43 2.35 -11.69 -7.98
C PHE A 43 1.83 -11.02 -9.25
N ILE A 44 2.72 -10.60 -10.16
CA ILE A 44 2.34 -10.00 -11.44
C ILE A 44 1.52 -10.99 -12.28
N ILE A 45 1.89 -12.27 -12.30
CA ILE A 45 1.14 -13.31 -13.02
C ILE A 45 -0.27 -13.49 -12.42
N VAL A 46 -0.36 -13.68 -11.10
CA VAL A 46 -1.65 -13.87 -10.40
C VAL A 46 -2.55 -12.66 -10.64
N TRP A 47 -1.98 -11.46 -10.55
CA TRP A 47 -2.72 -10.24 -10.83
C TRP A 47 -3.22 -10.15 -12.27
N TRP A 48 -2.35 -10.47 -13.24
CA TRP A 48 -2.72 -10.42 -14.65
C TRP A 48 -3.89 -11.34 -14.95
N VAL A 49 -3.84 -12.57 -14.43
CA VAL A 49 -4.92 -13.55 -14.55
C VAL A 49 -6.20 -13.02 -13.91
N TYR A 50 -6.15 -12.57 -12.65
CA TYR A 50 -7.32 -11.99 -11.97
C TYR A 50 -7.96 -10.85 -12.78
N PHE A 51 -7.13 -9.94 -13.31
CA PHE A 51 -7.62 -8.80 -14.10
C PHE A 51 -8.24 -9.24 -15.43
N ASP A 52 -7.64 -10.17 -16.16
CA ASP A 52 -8.19 -10.69 -17.41
C ASP A 52 -9.62 -11.25 -17.20
N PHE A 53 -9.86 -11.91 -16.06
CA PHE A 53 -11.19 -12.37 -15.69
C PHE A 53 -12.15 -11.23 -15.28
N VAL A 54 -11.69 -10.23 -14.52
CA VAL A 54 -12.52 -9.10 -14.06
C VAL A 54 -12.85 -8.09 -15.17
N SER A 55 -11.97 -7.94 -16.17
CA SER A 55 -12.03 -6.87 -17.17
C SER A 55 -12.91 -7.11 -18.38
N HIS A 56 -13.81 -8.09 -18.35
CA HIS A 56 -14.82 -8.32 -19.39
C HIS A 56 -15.88 -7.19 -19.53
N ARG A 57 -15.63 -5.96 -19.04
CA ARG A 57 -16.56 -4.83 -19.08
C ARG A 57 -15.95 -3.58 -19.71
N LYS A 58 -16.74 -2.88 -20.54
CA LYS A 58 -16.36 -1.63 -21.22
C LYS A 58 -16.15 -0.48 -20.20
N PRO A 59 -15.04 0.26 -20.20
CA PRO A 59 -14.76 1.26 -19.17
C PRO A 59 -15.44 2.61 -19.46
N LEU A 60 -15.91 3.32 -18.42
CA LEU A 60 -16.54 4.64 -18.52
C LEU A 60 -15.53 5.81 -18.40
N ALA A 61 -15.68 6.75 -19.34
CA ALA A 61 -15.45 8.20 -19.38
C ALA A 61 -14.07 8.86 -19.18
N THR A 62 -13.07 8.33 -18.46
CA THR A 62 -11.69 8.93 -18.52
C THR A 62 -10.60 7.89 -18.30
N MET A 63 -10.09 7.35 -19.43
CA MET A 63 -9.14 6.23 -19.50
C MET A 63 -7.90 6.40 -18.61
N SER A 64 -7.32 7.60 -18.49
CA SER A 64 -6.03 7.80 -17.83
C SER A 64 -6.10 7.68 -16.30
N LYS A 65 -7.05 8.36 -15.64
CA LYS A 65 -7.17 8.34 -14.17
C LYS A 65 -7.70 7.02 -13.63
N VAL A 66 -8.62 6.40 -14.36
CA VAL A 66 -9.16 5.07 -14.04
C VAL A 66 -8.06 4.01 -14.18
N SER A 67 -7.31 4.05 -15.29
CA SER A 67 -6.13 3.19 -15.49
C SER A 67 -5.09 3.38 -14.40
N GLN A 68 -4.72 4.62 -14.05
CA GLN A 68 -3.78 4.92 -12.97
C GLN A 68 -4.26 4.39 -11.61
N TRP A 69 -5.54 4.58 -11.28
CA TRP A 69 -6.14 4.04 -10.06
C TRP A 69 -6.00 2.52 -10.00
N PHE A 70 -6.31 1.82 -11.10
CA PHE A 70 -6.15 0.37 -11.19
C PHE A 70 -4.69 -0.10 -11.07
N TYR A 71 -3.77 0.51 -11.83
CA TYR A 71 -2.36 0.12 -11.86
C TYR A 71 -1.59 0.49 -10.59
N LEU A 72 -2.06 1.41 -9.76
CA LEU A 72 -1.43 1.73 -8.46
C LEU A 72 -1.83 0.76 -7.35
N HIS A 73 -2.99 0.12 -7.43
CA HIS A 73 -3.38 -0.89 -6.44
C HIS A 73 -2.50 -2.14 -6.51
N LEU A 74 -1.91 -2.41 -7.67
CA LEU A 74 -0.94 -3.47 -7.93
C LEU A 74 0.30 -3.40 -7.02
N PRO A 75 1.19 -2.40 -7.18
CA PRO A 75 2.38 -2.28 -6.33
C PRO A 75 1.99 -2.05 -4.87
N MET A 76 0.83 -1.44 -4.59
CA MET A 76 0.34 -1.24 -3.23
C MET A 76 0.02 -2.56 -2.54
N THR A 77 -0.77 -3.44 -3.17
CA THR A 77 -1.12 -4.75 -2.58
C THR A 77 0.08 -5.67 -2.49
N ALA A 78 0.97 -5.65 -3.50
CA ALA A 78 2.26 -6.32 -3.41
C ALA A 78 3.10 -5.82 -2.24
N GLY A 79 3.16 -4.49 -2.04
CA GLY A 79 3.86 -3.84 -0.95
C GLY A 79 3.27 -4.16 0.42
N ILE A 80 1.94 -4.21 0.57
CA ILE A 80 1.27 -4.59 1.83
C ILE A 80 1.63 -6.03 2.20
N ALA A 81 1.55 -6.96 1.24
CA ALA A 81 1.90 -8.35 1.47
C ALA A 81 3.40 -8.53 1.78
N ALA A 82 4.28 -7.82 1.08
CA ALA A 82 5.72 -7.80 1.37
C ALA A 82 6.03 -7.19 2.76
N ALA A 83 5.32 -6.15 3.17
CA ALA A 83 5.44 -5.57 4.51
C ALA A 83 4.98 -6.57 5.58
N GLY A 84 3.88 -7.28 5.35
CA GLY A 84 3.41 -8.37 6.21
C GLY A 84 4.45 -9.49 6.34
N ALA A 85 5.05 -9.91 5.22
CA ALA A 85 6.12 -10.91 5.19
C ALA A 85 7.36 -10.45 5.99
N ALA A 86 7.78 -9.20 5.80
CA ALA A 86 8.91 -8.64 6.52
C ALA A 86 8.64 -8.53 8.02
N VAL A 87 7.46 -8.08 8.43
CA VAL A 87 7.07 -8.02 9.85
C VAL A 87 7.00 -9.41 10.46
N PHE A 88 6.45 -10.40 9.74
CA PHE A 88 6.39 -11.78 10.21
C PHE A 88 7.81 -12.32 10.52
N ASN A 89 8.74 -12.15 9.57
CA ASN A 89 10.13 -12.56 9.75
C ASN A 89 10.81 -11.86 10.94
N VAL A 90 10.56 -10.55 11.11
CA VAL A 90 11.08 -9.76 12.24
C VAL A 90 10.58 -10.26 13.59
N VAL A 91 9.31 -10.66 13.67
CA VAL A 91 8.71 -11.19 14.92
C VAL A 91 9.30 -12.55 15.26
N GLU A 92 9.55 -13.40 14.26
CA GLU A 92 10.10 -14.74 14.45
C GLU A 92 11.57 -14.72 14.92
N HIS A 93 12.34 -13.70 14.52
CA HIS A 93 13.76 -13.55 14.85
C HIS A 93 14.02 -12.46 15.91
N SER A 94 13.14 -12.34 16.91
CA SER A 94 13.23 -11.29 17.92
C SER A 94 14.51 -11.38 18.79
N GLY A 95 15.40 -10.39 18.69
CA GLY A 95 16.57 -10.24 19.58
C GLY A 95 17.88 -9.84 18.91
N GLU A 96 17.98 -9.94 17.58
CA GLU A 96 19.22 -9.70 16.84
C GLU A 96 19.17 -8.43 15.96
N LEU A 97 20.30 -8.10 15.33
CA LEU A 97 20.35 -7.08 14.28
C LEU A 97 19.54 -7.57 13.08
N LEU A 98 18.78 -6.66 12.48
CA LEU A 98 18.04 -6.98 11.25
C LEU A 98 18.99 -7.32 10.11
N GLU A 99 18.78 -8.49 9.52
CA GLU A 99 19.41 -8.84 8.26
C GLU A 99 19.10 -7.77 7.20
N ALA A 100 20.10 -7.43 6.39
CA ALA A 100 19.98 -6.38 5.39
C ALA A 100 18.80 -6.63 4.42
N GLY A 101 18.56 -7.88 4.03
CA GLY A 101 17.43 -8.27 3.18
C GLY A 101 16.08 -7.92 3.82
N VAL A 102 15.85 -8.37 5.06
CA VAL A 102 14.63 -8.11 5.83
C VAL A 102 14.42 -6.62 6.05
N ARG A 103 15.48 -5.88 6.36
CA ARG A 103 15.43 -4.43 6.54
C ARG A 103 14.99 -3.72 5.26
N TRP A 104 15.64 -4.00 4.13
CA TRP A 104 15.30 -3.39 2.85
C TRP A 104 13.91 -3.78 2.37
N LEU A 105 13.49 -5.02 2.61
CA LEU A 105 12.13 -5.45 2.32
C LEU A 105 11.11 -4.68 3.16
N LEU A 106 11.33 -4.54 4.48
CA LEU A 106 10.43 -3.83 5.38
C LEU A 106 10.29 -2.36 4.99
N VAL A 107 11.40 -1.63 4.92
CA VAL A 107 11.36 -0.19 4.62
C VAL A 107 10.92 0.08 3.19
N GLY A 108 11.38 -0.74 2.23
CA GLY A 108 11.05 -0.58 0.82
C GLY A 108 9.57 -0.84 0.54
N SER A 109 9.00 -1.89 1.13
CA SER A 109 7.59 -2.22 0.96
C SER A 109 6.67 -1.17 1.60
N VAL A 110 6.98 -0.68 2.80
CA VAL A 110 6.22 0.41 3.45
C VAL A 110 6.33 1.71 2.64
N SER A 111 7.53 2.09 2.19
CA SER A 111 7.72 3.26 1.33
C SER A 111 6.94 3.13 0.02
N LEU A 112 6.94 1.94 -0.61
CA LEU A 112 6.17 1.68 -1.83
C LEU A 112 4.68 1.90 -1.60
N VAL A 113 4.12 1.37 -0.50
CA VAL A 113 2.70 1.56 -0.14
C VAL A 113 2.39 3.04 0.03
N LEU A 114 3.22 3.80 0.76
CA LEU A 114 3.02 5.24 0.96
C LEU A 114 3.09 6.04 -0.35
N VAL A 115 4.04 5.71 -1.24
CA VAL A 115 4.10 6.33 -2.57
C VAL A 115 2.85 6.02 -3.37
N CYS A 116 2.37 4.77 -3.35
CA CYS A 116 1.14 4.40 -4.05
C CYS A 116 -0.07 5.16 -3.50
N VAL A 117 -0.18 5.28 -2.18
CA VAL A 117 -1.24 6.08 -1.53
C VAL A 117 -1.15 7.55 -1.95
N ALA A 118 0.04 8.15 -1.95
CA ALA A 118 0.23 9.54 -2.36
C ALA A 118 -0.16 9.77 -3.84
N LEU A 119 0.13 8.80 -4.72
CA LEU A 119 -0.27 8.86 -6.12
C LEU A 119 -1.78 8.61 -6.30
N LEU A 120 -2.37 7.72 -5.50
CA LEU A 120 -3.82 7.49 -5.49
C LEU A 120 -4.59 8.73 -5.03
N MET A 121 -4.08 9.47 -4.05
CA MET A 121 -4.67 10.76 -3.64
C MET A 121 -4.78 11.76 -4.80
N GLN A 122 -3.89 11.71 -5.81
CA GLN A 122 -3.96 12.57 -7.00
C GLN A 122 -5.06 12.13 -8.00
N SER A 123 -5.52 10.88 -7.90
CA SER A 123 -6.56 10.34 -8.79
C SER A 123 -7.98 10.80 -8.41
N ILE A 124 -8.17 11.25 -7.16
CA ILE A 124 -9.46 11.70 -6.63
C ILE A 124 -9.81 13.08 -7.22
N GLN A 125 -11.04 13.24 -7.72
CA GLN A 125 -11.58 14.54 -8.12
C GLN A 125 -12.09 15.26 -6.87
N LEU A 126 -11.44 16.35 -6.50
CA LEU A 126 -11.80 17.17 -5.33
C LEU A 126 -12.36 18.52 -5.80
N PRO A 127 -13.28 19.13 -5.03
CA PRO A 127 -13.66 20.52 -5.21
C PRO A 127 -12.41 21.42 -5.15
N GLU A 128 -12.32 22.39 -6.08
CA GLU A 128 -11.18 23.32 -6.25
C GLU A 128 -10.73 23.98 -4.92
N GLU A 129 -11.68 24.22 -4.02
CA GLU A 129 -11.48 24.89 -2.72
C GLU A 129 -10.47 24.19 -1.81
N HIS A 130 -10.39 22.85 -1.85
CA HIS A 130 -9.53 22.06 -0.95
C HIS A 130 -8.33 21.40 -1.66
N TYR A 131 -8.13 21.66 -2.96
CA TYR A 131 -7.13 21.00 -3.79
C TYR A 131 -5.69 21.11 -3.25
N GLN A 132 -5.31 22.30 -2.75
CA GLN A 132 -3.95 22.51 -2.24
C GLN A 132 -3.65 21.72 -0.97
N LEU A 133 -4.66 21.52 -0.12
CA LEU A 133 -4.51 20.82 1.15
C LEU A 133 -4.26 19.31 0.91
N TYR A 134 -5.00 18.71 0.00
CA TYR A 134 -4.79 17.33 -0.44
C TYR A 134 -3.45 17.14 -1.15
N ARG A 135 -3.05 18.09 -2.02
CA ARG A 135 -1.73 18.05 -2.68
C ARG A 135 -0.58 18.11 -1.68
N ARG A 136 -0.70 18.93 -0.63
CA ARG A 136 0.26 18.95 0.49
C ARG A 136 0.28 17.61 1.24
N GLY A 137 -0.88 16.98 1.47
CA GLY A 137 -0.96 15.64 2.05
C GLY A 137 -0.20 14.58 1.25
N GLY A 138 -0.30 14.62 -0.08
CA GLY A 138 0.50 13.77 -0.97
C GLY A 138 2.01 13.99 -0.80
N LEU A 139 2.45 15.25 -0.72
CA LEU A 139 3.86 15.60 -0.50
C LEU A 139 4.37 15.16 0.89
N VAL A 140 3.56 15.33 1.94
CA VAL A 140 3.88 14.85 3.30
C VAL A 140 4.04 13.33 3.29
N THR A 141 3.14 12.63 2.61
CA THR A 141 3.18 11.15 2.48
C THR A 141 4.45 10.69 1.74
N ILE A 142 4.82 11.36 0.63
CA ILE A 142 6.07 11.09 -0.09
C ILE A 142 7.30 11.39 0.80
N GLY A 143 7.27 12.50 1.55
CA GLY A 143 8.32 12.84 2.51
C GLY A 143 8.54 11.74 3.54
N SER A 144 7.48 11.24 4.17
CA SER A 144 7.55 10.08 5.07
C SER A 144 8.07 8.83 4.37
N ALA A 145 7.64 8.55 3.14
CA ALA A 145 8.13 7.41 2.37
C ALA A 145 9.64 7.47 2.13
N LEU A 146 10.18 8.66 1.81
CA LEU A 146 11.62 8.85 1.62
C LEU A 146 12.40 8.69 2.93
N LEU A 147 11.89 9.26 4.03
CA LEU A 147 12.51 9.11 5.35
C LEU A 147 12.54 7.65 5.83
N ILE A 148 11.46 6.90 5.59
CA ILE A 148 11.40 5.47 5.89
C ILE A 148 12.41 4.71 5.03
N LEU A 149 12.52 5.02 3.74
CA LEU A 149 13.46 4.37 2.83
C LEU A 149 14.92 4.57 3.28
N LEU A 150 15.24 5.77 3.81
CA LEU A 150 16.56 6.07 4.35
C LEU A 150 16.94 5.18 5.54
N LEU A 151 15.97 4.65 6.30
CA LEU A 151 16.24 3.70 7.38
C LEU A 151 16.92 2.41 6.87
N GLY A 152 16.77 2.07 5.58
CA GLY A 152 17.43 0.93 4.96
C GLY A 152 18.96 0.96 5.05
N PHE A 153 19.55 2.15 5.11
CA PHE A 153 21.00 2.34 5.20
C PHE A 153 21.56 2.17 6.62
N PHE A 154 20.72 2.27 7.65
CA PHE A 154 21.16 2.22 9.04
C PHE A 154 21.04 0.80 9.60
N ASN A 155 22.11 0.27 10.18
CA ASN A 155 22.14 -1.04 10.85
C ASN A 155 21.59 -0.92 12.29
N LEU A 156 20.29 -0.69 12.41
CA LEU A 156 19.60 -0.60 13.70
C LEU A 156 19.10 -1.98 14.17
N SER A 157 18.97 -2.16 15.48
CA SER A 157 18.23 -3.28 16.07
C SER A 157 16.74 -3.20 15.72
N ILE A 158 16.03 -4.33 15.85
CA ILE A 158 14.61 -4.48 15.52
C ILE A 158 13.72 -3.42 16.21
N ILE A 159 13.87 -3.24 17.52
CA ILE A 159 12.97 -2.36 18.29
C ILE A 159 13.09 -0.89 17.84
N PRO A 160 14.30 -0.28 17.77
CA PRO A 160 14.45 1.08 17.28
C PRO A 160 13.89 1.31 15.87
N ILE A 161 14.13 0.38 14.92
CA ILE A 161 13.64 0.58 13.54
C ILE A 161 12.12 0.55 13.49
N LEU A 162 11.46 -0.33 14.25
CA LEU A 162 10.01 -0.43 14.27
C LEU A 162 9.38 0.81 14.90
N ILE A 163 9.99 1.34 15.97
CA ILE A 163 9.55 2.59 16.59
C ILE A 163 9.66 3.76 15.61
N ILE A 164 10.82 3.93 14.97
CA ILE A 164 11.03 5.04 14.01
C ILE A 164 10.08 4.89 12.81
N LEU A 165 9.91 3.68 12.29
CA LEU A 165 8.99 3.39 11.19
C LEU A 165 7.54 3.75 11.58
N ALA A 166 7.08 3.33 12.75
CA ALA A 166 5.75 3.65 13.26
C ALA A 166 5.56 5.17 13.42
N LEU A 167 6.54 5.87 14.01
CA LEU A 167 6.50 7.33 14.16
C LEU A 167 6.43 8.06 12.82
N LEU A 168 7.22 7.63 11.83
CA LEU A 168 7.20 8.23 10.49
C LEU A 168 5.89 7.97 9.73
N MET A 169 5.26 6.81 9.96
CA MET A 169 3.94 6.48 9.42
C MET A 169 2.80 7.27 10.07
N LEU A 170 2.94 7.69 11.33
CA LEU A 170 1.93 8.52 12.00
C LEU A 170 1.80 9.91 11.36
N VAL A 171 2.86 10.47 10.78
CA VAL A 171 2.85 11.81 10.17
C VAL A 171 1.76 11.97 9.10
N PRO A 172 1.70 11.14 8.03
CA PRO A 172 0.64 11.25 7.02
C PRO A 172 -0.74 10.89 7.56
N VAL A 173 -0.84 9.99 8.54
CA VAL A 173 -2.12 9.63 9.19
C VAL A 173 -2.69 10.81 9.96
N LEU A 174 -1.89 11.45 10.81
CA LEU A 174 -2.30 12.62 11.58
C LEU A 174 -2.64 13.80 10.66
N TYR A 175 -1.83 14.01 9.61
CA TYR A 175 -2.15 15.01 8.60
C TYR A 175 -3.50 14.74 7.94
N GLY A 176 -3.75 13.49 7.52
CA GLY A 176 -5.02 13.06 6.94
C GLY A 176 -6.21 13.31 7.88
N ILE A 177 -6.06 13.01 9.17
CA ILE A 177 -7.09 13.27 10.20
C ILE A 177 -7.35 14.77 10.33
N ILE A 178 -6.31 15.61 10.40
CA ILE A 178 -6.45 17.06 10.51
C ILE A 178 -7.19 17.61 9.29
N VAL A 179 -6.81 17.18 8.09
CA VAL A 179 -7.48 17.58 6.85
C VAL A 179 -8.93 17.13 6.84
N TRP A 180 -9.20 15.89 7.25
CA TRP A 180 -10.57 15.36 7.34
C TRP A 180 -11.44 16.17 8.31
N ILE A 181 -10.93 16.53 9.49
CA ILE A 181 -11.62 17.39 10.46
C ILE A 181 -11.87 18.79 9.89
N GLN A 182 -10.90 19.39 9.19
CA GLN A 182 -11.06 20.72 8.59
C GLN A 182 -12.10 20.73 7.46
N VAL A 183 -12.15 19.66 6.66
CA VAL A 183 -13.09 19.54 5.54
C VAL A 183 -14.51 19.24 6.04
N LEU A 184 -14.69 18.33 7.01
CA LEU A 184 -16.01 18.06 7.61
C LEU A 184 -16.50 19.19 8.50
N GLY A 185 -15.60 19.93 9.16
CA GLY A 185 -15.97 21.13 9.92
C GLY A 185 -16.47 22.28 9.04
N ALA A 186 -16.22 22.23 7.72
CA ALA A 186 -16.73 23.19 6.74
C ALA A 186 -18.09 22.78 6.15
N GLU A 187 -18.41 21.49 6.14
CA GLU A 187 -19.78 20.99 5.90
C GLU A 187 -20.56 21.01 7.22
N GLU A 188 -21.00 22.20 7.65
CA GLU A 188 -22.12 22.27 8.60
C GLU A 188 -23.29 21.49 7.99
N ILE A 189 -23.59 20.34 8.57
CA ILE A 189 -24.70 19.46 8.19
C ILE A 189 -25.99 20.30 8.23
N PRO A 190 -26.64 20.62 7.09
CA PRO A 190 -28.01 21.09 7.13
C PRO A 190 -28.85 19.85 7.37
N ILE A 191 -29.14 19.58 8.64
CA ILE A 191 -30.23 18.70 9.01
C ILE A 191 -31.51 19.47 8.70
N HIS A 192 -32.04 19.28 7.49
CA HIS A 192 -33.38 19.73 7.10
C HIS A 192 -34.24 18.51 6.79
#